data_AF-A0A832TNJ0-F1
#
_entry.id   AF-A0A832TNJ0-F1
#
_cell.length_a   1.000
_cell.length_b   1.000
_cell.length_c   1.000
_cell.angle_alpha   90.00
_cell.angle_beta   90.00
_cell.angle_gamma   90.00
#
_symmetry.space_group_name_H-M   'P 1'
#
loop_
_entity.id
_entity.type
_entity.pdbx_description
1 polymer ?
#
loop_
_entity_poly.entity_id
_entity_poly.type
_entity_poly.pdbx_seq_one_letter_code
_entity_poly.pdbx_strand_id
1 'polypeptide(L)'
;MSDILGKKCPSCGIKFVMEIEKCPICNVYLEVICDAEVFDSGGFTKDGFDKHGHDAEGYDKFGYDREGYNRAGYSKAGFDKKGFNKQGIHRYTGRKFNYQNKDKDGYDDRGFDKEGHNRSGYDRFGRDKDGFDKDGYDIKGFDRNGLHRNGTKYGYNGFDKDGYDKDGYDHYGCDREGQDKKGLKTR
;
A
#
# COMPACT_ATOMS: atom_id res chain seq x y z
N MET A 1 -1.39 15.17 -42.61
CA MET A 1 -1.95 14.06 -41.83
C MET A 1 -1.33 12.81 -42.40
N SER A 2 -0.45 12.14 -41.66
CA SER A 2 0.08 10.83 -42.02
C SER A 2 -0.95 9.77 -41.61
N ASP A 3 -1.39 8.95 -42.56
CA ASP A 3 -2.26 7.81 -42.28
C ASP A 3 -1.36 6.59 -42.03
N ILE A 4 -1.52 5.93 -40.87
CA ILE A 4 -0.78 4.71 -40.51
C ILE A 4 -1.56 3.51 -41.03
N LEU A 5 -1.04 2.84 -42.05
CA LEU A 5 -1.62 1.61 -42.60
C LEU A 5 -0.82 0.39 -42.12
N GLY A 6 -1.54 -0.64 -41.64
CA GLY A 6 -0.92 -1.86 -41.11
C GLY A 6 -1.35 -3.11 -41.86
N LYS A 7 -0.40 -3.95 -42.30
CA LYS A 7 -0.66 -5.28 -42.91
C LYS A 7 -0.19 -6.40 -41.97
N LYS A 8 -0.93 -7.50 -41.86
CA LYS A 8 -0.55 -8.68 -41.06
C LYS A 8 -0.07 -9.82 -41.96
N CYS A 9 1.03 -10.48 -41.61
CA CYS A 9 1.46 -11.73 -42.23
C CYS A 9 0.44 -12.84 -41.89
N PRO A 10 -0.18 -13.49 -42.88
CA PRO A 10 -1.16 -14.55 -42.63
C PRO A 10 -0.52 -15.84 -42.09
N SER A 11 0.79 -16.02 -42.24
CA SER A 11 1.51 -17.22 -41.79
C SER A 11 1.95 -17.12 -40.33
N CYS A 12 2.57 -16.01 -39.93
CA CYS A 12 3.14 -15.83 -38.59
C CYS A 12 2.44 -14.76 -37.74
N GLY A 13 1.40 -14.10 -38.25
CA GLY A 13 0.63 -13.08 -37.51
C GLY A 13 1.32 -11.73 -37.32
N ILE A 14 2.59 -11.62 -37.71
CA ILE A 14 3.42 -10.42 -37.60
C ILE A 14 2.75 -9.22 -38.29
N LYS A 15 2.68 -8.07 -37.61
CA LYS A 15 2.11 -6.84 -38.16
C LYS A 15 3.23 -5.92 -38.66
N PHE A 16 3.15 -5.54 -39.92
CA PHE A 16 3.97 -4.51 -40.55
C PHE A 16 3.23 -3.18 -40.46
N VAL A 17 3.86 -2.16 -39.90
CA VAL A 17 3.35 -0.80 -39.84
C VAL A 17 4.08 0.02 -40.90
N MET A 18 3.33 0.74 -41.75
CA MET A 18 3.87 1.61 -42.79
C MET A 18 3.34 3.03 -42.57
N GLU A 19 4.22 4.02 -42.68
CA GLU A 19 3.82 5.43 -42.78
C GLU A 19 3.71 5.82 -44.26
N ILE A 20 2.60 6.45 -44.63
CA ILE A 20 2.39 6.94 -45.99
C ILE A 20 2.63 8.44 -46.02
N GLU A 21 3.64 8.87 -46.77
CA GLU A 21 3.89 10.27 -47.04
C GLU A 21 3.16 10.72 -48.31
N LYS A 22 2.57 11.93 -48.25
CA LYS A 22 1.89 12.54 -49.37
C LYS A 22 2.82 13.52 -50.08
N CYS A 23 3.06 13.32 -51.37
CA CYS A 23 3.85 14.27 -52.16
C CYS A 23 3.15 15.65 -52.18
N PRO A 24 3.80 16.73 -51.71
CA PRO A 24 3.16 18.06 -51.62
C PRO A 24 2.92 18.72 -52.98
N ILE A 25 3.52 18.18 -54.05
CA ILE A 25 3.44 18.74 -55.41
C ILE A 25 2.32 18.07 -56.22
N CYS A 26 2.31 16.74 -56.30
CA CYS A 26 1.38 16.00 -57.15
C CYS A 26 0.27 15.28 -56.38
N ASN A 27 0.23 15.40 -55.05
CA ASN A 27 -0.79 14.80 -54.18
C ASN A 27 -0.87 13.25 -54.25
N VAL A 28 0.13 12.61 -54.87
CA VAL A 28 0.30 11.15 -54.94
C VAL A 28 0.86 10.65 -53.61
N TYR A 29 0.33 9.53 -53.14
CA TYR A 29 0.83 8.82 -51.96
C TYR A 29 2.03 7.97 -52.36
N LEU A 30 3.18 8.21 -51.73
CA LEU A 30 4.37 7.39 -51.92
C LEU A 30 4.37 6.31 -50.83
N GLU A 31 4.48 5.04 -51.24
CA GLU A 31 4.82 3.95 -50.33
C GLU A 31 6.30 4.10 -49.97
N VAL A 32 6.61 4.99 -49.02
CA VAL A 32 7.95 5.07 -48.45
C VAL A 32 8.06 3.91 -47.47
N ILE A 33 8.96 2.96 -47.75
CA ILE A 33 9.37 1.96 -46.75
C ILE A 33 10.34 2.68 -45.80
N CYS A 34 9.81 3.53 -44.94
CA CYS A 34 10.51 4.00 -43.76
C CYS A 34 10.50 2.86 -42.73
N ASP A 35 11.64 2.60 -42.08
CA ASP A 35 11.88 1.67 -40.97
C ASP A 35 10.63 0.93 -40.46
N ALA A 36 10.20 -0.10 -41.19
CA ALA A 36 8.97 -0.81 -40.86
C ALA A 36 9.17 -1.56 -39.54
N GLU A 37 8.57 -1.06 -38.47
CA GLU A 37 8.58 -1.75 -37.18
C GLU A 37 7.72 -3.02 -37.27
N VAL A 38 8.34 -4.14 -36.90
CA VAL A 38 7.77 -5.48 -36.99
C VAL A 38 7.32 -5.92 -35.61
N PHE A 39 6.01 -6.13 -35.44
CA PHE A 39 5.42 -6.57 -34.18
C PHE A 39 4.93 -8.02 -34.27
N ASP A 40 5.09 -8.77 -33.18
CA ASP A 40 4.53 -10.11 -33.03
C ASP A 40 3.00 -10.11 -32.85
N SER A 41 2.41 -11.27 -32.63
CA SER A 41 0.96 -11.40 -32.37
C SER A 41 0.52 -10.71 -31.07
N GLY A 42 1.44 -10.52 -30.12
CA GLY A 42 1.21 -9.80 -28.87
C GLY A 42 1.31 -8.28 -29.01
N GLY A 43 1.75 -7.78 -30.17
CA GLY A 43 1.92 -6.35 -30.43
C GLY A 43 3.26 -5.79 -29.95
N PHE A 44 4.26 -6.65 -29.72
CA PHE A 44 5.60 -6.26 -29.28
C PHE A 44 6.63 -6.47 -30.40
N THR A 45 7.63 -5.61 -30.47
CA THR A 45 8.79 -5.76 -31.35
C THR A 45 9.64 -6.95 -30.91
N LYS A 46 10.61 -7.34 -31.74
CA LYS A 46 11.62 -8.35 -31.36
C LYS A 46 12.36 -7.98 -30.06
N ASP A 47 12.53 -6.69 -29.80
CA ASP A 47 13.17 -6.17 -28.60
C ASP A 47 12.22 -6.10 -27.39
N GLY A 48 10.95 -6.51 -27.56
CA GLY A 48 9.97 -6.64 -26.49
C GLY A 48 9.16 -5.37 -26.19
N PHE A 49 9.16 -4.39 -27.09
CA PHE A 49 8.46 -3.10 -26.87
C PHE A 49 7.23 -2.96 -27.75
N ASP A 50 6.16 -2.37 -27.23
CA ASP A 50 4.95 -2.05 -27.96
C ASP A 50 5.18 -0.89 -28.95
N LYS A 51 4.15 -0.56 -29.74
CA LYS A 51 4.16 0.58 -30.67
C LYS A 51 4.39 1.96 -30.01
N HIS A 52 4.30 2.03 -28.68
CA HIS A 52 4.57 3.23 -27.89
C HIS A 52 5.96 3.18 -27.24
N GLY A 53 6.77 2.16 -27.54
CA GLY A 53 8.11 1.97 -26.99
C GLY A 53 8.13 1.47 -25.55
N HIS A 54 7.07 0.83 -25.06
CA HIS A 54 6.99 0.28 -23.71
C HIS A 54 6.95 -1.25 -23.72
N ASP A 55 7.64 -1.88 -22.78
CA ASP A 55 7.58 -3.33 -22.62
C ASP A 55 6.22 -3.82 -22.08
N ALA A 56 6.07 -5.13 -21.94
CA ALA A 56 4.85 -5.75 -21.42
C ALA A 56 4.48 -5.31 -19.99
N GLU A 57 5.43 -4.80 -19.22
CA GLU A 57 5.22 -4.24 -17.88
C GLU A 57 4.92 -2.74 -17.92
N GLY A 58 4.97 -2.11 -19.09
CA GLY A 58 4.67 -0.69 -19.30
C GLY A 58 5.86 0.24 -19.08
N TYR A 59 7.10 -0.26 -19.15
CA TYR A 59 8.33 0.53 -19.03
C TYR A 59 8.96 0.81 -20.39
N ASP A 60 9.43 2.03 -20.60
CA ASP A 60 10.15 2.42 -21.80
C ASP A 60 11.51 1.71 -21.92
N LYS A 61 12.19 1.92 -23.05
CA LYS A 61 13.54 1.39 -23.29
C LYS A 61 14.60 1.86 -22.28
N PHE A 62 14.33 2.91 -21.52
CA PHE A 62 15.20 3.40 -20.44
C PHE A 62 14.79 2.85 -19.07
N GLY A 63 13.76 2.01 -19.02
CA GLY A 63 13.25 1.36 -17.82
C GLY A 63 12.33 2.24 -16.97
N TYR A 64 11.67 3.25 -17.54
CA TYR A 64 10.74 4.14 -16.85
C TYR A 64 9.30 3.95 -17.34
N ASP A 65 8.35 3.95 -16.41
CA ASP A 65 6.93 3.93 -16.73
C ASP A 65 6.48 5.24 -17.38
N ARG A 66 5.19 5.29 -17.77
CA ARG A 66 4.58 6.49 -18.36
C ARG A 66 4.56 7.71 -17.43
N GLU A 67 4.70 7.50 -16.13
CA GLU A 67 4.81 8.57 -15.13
C GLU A 67 6.27 9.00 -14.89
N GLY A 68 7.24 8.35 -15.55
CA GLY A 68 8.66 8.63 -15.45
C GLY A 68 9.36 7.99 -14.26
N TYR A 69 8.81 6.90 -13.70
CA TYR A 69 9.39 6.14 -12.58
C TYR A 69 9.93 4.79 -13.04
N ASN A 70 11.10 4.43 -12.56
CA ASN A 70 11.66 3.12 -12.85
C ASN A 70 10.92 2.00 -12.12
N ARG A 71 11.29 0.74 -12.40
CA ARG A 71 10.74 -0.44 -11.72
C ARG A 71 10.83 -0.42 -10.19
N ALA A 72 11.80 0.30 -9.63
CA ALA A 72 11.94 0.48 -8.19
C ALA A 72 11.07 1.65 -7.65
N GLY A 73 10.26 2.30 -8.50
CA GLY A 73 9.39 3.40 -8.14
C GLY A 73 10.09 4.76 -8.03
N TYR A 74 11.28 4.93 -8.60
CA TYR A 74 12.06 6.17 -8.54
C TYR A 74 12.14 6.86 -9.90
N SER A 75 11.93 8.17 -9.90
CA SER A 75 12.13 9.02 -11.07
C SER A 75 13.59 9.03 -11.52
N LYS A 76 13.84 9.57 -12.71
CA LYS A 76 15.21 9.79 -13.21
C LYS A 76 16.07 10.67 -12.28
N ALA A 77 15.43 11.55 -11.51
CA ALA A 77 16.09 12.35 -10.48
C ALA A 77 16.37 11.57 -9.16
N GLY A 78 15.96 10.31 -9.06
CA GLY A 78 16.21 9.45 -7.91
C GLY A 78 15.19 9.57 -6.77
N PHE A 79 14.01 10.16 -7.03
CA PHE A 79 12.95 10.37 -6.03
C PHE A 79 11.68 9.60 -6.38
N ASP A 80 11.01 9.05 -5.37
CA ASP A 80 9.72 8.39 -5.49
C ASP A 80 8.56 9.37 -5.74
N LYS A 81 7.35 8.84 -5.91
CA LYS A 81 6.12 9.64 -6.11
C LYS A 81 5.80 10.59 -4.95
N LYS A 82 6.30 10.30 -3.75
CA LYS A 82 6.16 11.15 -2.55
C LYS A 82 7.33 12.14 -2.40
N GLY A 83 8.28 12.15 -3.34
CA GLY A 83 9.42 13.04 -3.35
C GLY A 83 10.59 12.59 -2.48
N PHE A 84 10.66 11.32 -2.03
CA PHE A 84 11.76 10.79 -1.22
C PHE A 84 12.76 9.98 -2.05
N ASN A 85 14.05 10.11 -1.77
CA ASN A 85 15.07 9.26 -2.37
C ASN A 85 15.19 7.91 -1.64
N LYS A 86 16.10 7.04 -2.10
CA LYS A 86 16.34 5.71 -1.49
C LYS A 86 16.73 5.79 -0.01
N GLN A 87 17.44 6.84 0.40
CA GLN A 87 17.82 7.11 1.78
C GLN A 87 16.68 7.71 2.62
N GLY A 88 15.51 7.94 2.03
CA GLY A 88 14.35 8.55 2.68
C GLY A 88 14.49 10.06 2.85
N ILE A 89 15.36 10.74 2.10
CA ILE A 89 15.49 12.19 2.13
C ILE A 89 14.54 12.80 1.09
N HIS A 90 13.70 13.72 1.55
CA HIS A 90 12.71 14.41 0.72
C HIS A 90 13.35 15.54 -0.09
N ARG A 91 13.04 15.57 -1.39
CA ARG A 91 13.66 16.43 -2.41
C ARG A 91 13.70 17.89 -2.02
N TYR A 92 12.63 18.40 -1.42
CA TYR A 92 12.46 19.83 -1.19
C TYR A 92 12.88 20.27 0.22
N THR A 93 12.80 19.39 1.21
CA THR A 93 13.16 19.73 2.60
C THR A 93 14.62 19.36 2.92
N GLY A 94 15.24 18.48 2.12
CA GLY A 94 16.59 17.96 2.39
C GLY A 94 16.66 17.12 3.67
N ARG A 95 15.51 16.68 4.21
CA ARG A 95 15.39 15.95 5.49
C ARG A 95 14.62 14.65 5.29
N LYS A 96 14.59 13.81 6.33
CA LYS A 96 13.80 12.57 6.33
C LYS A 96 12.27 12.76 6.31
N PHE A 97 11.81 14.01 6.39
CA PHE A 97 10.40 14.37 6.50
C PHE A 97 10.04 15.39 5.43
N ASN A 98 8.81 15.32 4.91
CA ASN A 98 8.24 16.30 4.00
C ASN A 98 7.74 17.55 4.77
N TYR A 99 7.12 18.50 4.06
CA TYR A 99 6.57 19.72 4.68
C TYR A 99 5.41 19.48 5.65
N GLN A 100 4.78 18.31 5.59
CA GLN A 100 3.74 17.88 6.53
C GLN A 100 4.34 17.12 7.74
N ASN A 101 5.67 17.17 7.89
CA ASN A 101 6.42 16.45 8.92
C ASN A 101 6.23 14.93 8.88
N LYS A 102 6.00 14.35 7.70
CA LYS A 102 5.87 12.90 7.49
C LYS A 102 7.06 12.34 6.74
N ASP A 103 7.53 11.15 7.12
CA ASP A 103 8.57 10.43 6.41
C ASP A 103 8.05 9.69 5.18
N LYS A 104 8.94 8.95 4.49
CA LYS A 104 8.60 8.18 3.28
C LYS A 104 7.49 7.13 3.51
N ASP A 105 7.40 6.62 4.73
CA ASP A 105 6.48 5.57 5.15
C ASP A 105 5.18 6.16 5.73
N GLY A 106 5.13 7.48 5.96
CA GLY A 106 3.96 8.23 6.42
C GLY A 106 3.92 8.51 7.93
N TYR A 107 5.03 8.27 8.64
CA TYR A 107 5.15 8.51 10.08
C TYR A 107 5.65 9.93 10.38
N ASP A 108 5.14 10.52 11.45
CA ASP A 108 5.61 11.80 11.96
C ASP A 108 7.04 11.70 12.56
N ASP A 109 7.60 12.83 12.94
CA ASP A 109 8.91 12.92 13.60
C ASP A 109 8.98 12.24 14.98
N ARG A 110 7.82 11.93 15.57
CA ARG A 110 7.69 11.13 16.78
C ARG A 110 7.51 9.64 16.48
N GLY A 111 7.47 9.26 15.19
CA GLY A 111 7.36 7.90 14.73
C GLY A 111 5.94 7.33 14.73
N PHE A 112 4.91 8.17 14.68
CA PHE A 112 3.50 7.78 14.65
C PHE A 112 2.84 8.09 13.30
N ASP A 113 1.98 7.20 12.84
CA ASP A 113 1.19 7.39 11.62
C ASP A 113 0.02 8.37 11.83
N LYS A 114 -0.80 8.54 10.80
CA LYS A 114 -2.01 9.39 10.85
C LYS A 114 -3.06 8.93 11.86
N GLU A 115 -3.05 7.65 12.25
CA GLU A 115 -3.95 7.04 13.23
C GLU A 115 -3.36 7.10 14.64
N GLY A 116 -2.13 7.62 14.79
CA GLY A 116 -1.46 7.72 16.08
C GLY A 116 -0.75 6.46 16.51
N HIS A 117 -0.46 5.51 15.60
CA HIS A 117 0.24 4.26 15.88
C HIS A 117 1.68 4.29 15.36
N ASN A 118 2.61 3.73 16.13
CA ASN A 118 4.00 3.62 15.73
C ASN A 118 4.22 2.49 14.71
N ARG A 119 5.47 2.32 14.25
CA ARG A 119 5.84 1.25 13.29
C ARG A 119 5.61 -0.17 13.81
N SER A 120 5.47 -0.34 15.12
CA SER A 120 5.12 -1.62 15.75
C SER A 120 3.61 -1.77 15.98
N GLY A 121 2.80 -0.81 15.55
CA GLY A 121 1.34 -0.85 15.68
C GLY A 121 0.79 -0.38 17.03
N TYR A 122 1.60 0.25 17.88
CA TYR A 122 1.18 0.72 19.19
C TYR A 122 0.96 2.23 19.22
N ASP A 123 -0.10 2.66 19.91
CA ASP A 123 -0.44 4.05 20.17
C ASP A 123 0.58 4.75 21.08
N ARG A 124 0.32 6.03 21.39
CA ARG A 124 1.17 6.84 22.26
C ARG A 124 1.22 6.37 23.72
N PHE A 125 0.28 5.52 24.12
CA PHE A 125 0.23 4.88 25.43
C PHE A 125 0.85 3.47 25.42
N GLY A 126 1.42 3.05 24.28
CA GLY A 126 2.03 1.74 24.13
C GLY A 126 1.02 0.60 23.98
N ARG A 127 -0.20 0.88 23.53
CA ARG A 127 -1.25 -0.11 23.28
C ARG A 127 -1.55 -0.30 21.81
N ASP A 128 -1.81 -1.54 21.40
CA ASP A 128 -2.21 -1.87 20.05
C ASP A 128 -3.65 -1.41 19.75
N LYS A 129 -4.11 -1.69 18.53
CA LYS A 129 -5.46 -1.33 18.06
C LYS A 129 -6.59 -1.96 18.88
N ASP A 130 -6.31 -3.06 19.57
CA ASP A 130 -7.27 -3.76 20.43
C ASP A 130 -7.16 -3.32 21.90
N GLY A 131 -6.25 -2.40 22.22
CA GLY A 131 -6.04 -1.89 23.57
C GLY A 131 -5.12 -2.74 24.45
N PHE A 132 -4.30 -3.61 23.86
CA PHE A 132 -3.32 -4.42 24.59
C PHE A 132 -1.92 -3.82 24.49
N ASP A 133 -1.17 -3.84 25.58
CA ASP A 133 0.22 -3.43 25.58
C ASP A 133 1.15 -4.46 24.90
N LYS A 134 2.45 -4.17 24.90
CA LYS A 134 3.47 -5.02 24.26
C LYS A 134 3.59 -6.42 24.85
N ASP A 135 3.15 -6.62 26.08
CA ASP A 135 3.12 -7.94 26.73
C ASP A 135 1.80 -8.68 26.46
N GLY A 136 0.88 -8.04 25.74
CA GLY A 136 -0.42 -8.61 25.38
C GLY A 136 -1.49 -8.45 26.45
N TYR A 137 -1.37 -7.48 27.36
CA TYR A 137 -2.36 -7.22 28.42
C TYR A 137 -3.09 -5.89 28.23
N ASP A 138 -4.37 -5.85 28.58
CA ASP A 138 -5.18 -4.65 28.58
C ASP A 138 -4.83 -3.71 29.75
N ILE A 139 -5.51 -2.56 29.82
CA ILE A 139 -5.31 -1.59 30.92
C ILE A 139 -5.65 -2.13 32.31
N LYS A 140 -6.48 -3.17 32.39
CA LYS A 140 -6.84 -3.87 33.63
C LYS A 140 -5.85 -5.00 33.96
N GLY A 141 -4.88 -5.27 33.09
CA GLY A 141 -3.88 -6.31 33.26
C GLY A 141 -4.34 -7.69 32.81
N PHE A 142 -5.39 -7.83 31.99
CA PHE A 142 -5.85 -9.10 31.43
C PHE A 142 -5.36 -9.30 30.01
N ASP A 143 -4.91 -10.51 29.71
CA ASP A 143 -4.54 -10.90 28.35
C ASP A 143 -5.78 -11.12 27.47
N ARG A 144 -5.54 -11.38 26.18
CA ARG A 144 -6.61 -11.67 25.21
C ARG A 144 -7.47 -12.88 25.57
N ASN A 145 -6.96 -13.80 26.40
CA ASN A 145 -7.68 -14.97 26.89
C ASN A 145 -8.42 -14.71 28.23
N GLY A 146 -8.25 -13.53 28.83
CA GLY A 146 -8.81 -13.19 30.14
C GLY A 146 -7.98 -13.69 31.33
N LEU A 147 -6.71 -14.03 31.13
CA LEU A 147 -5.77 -14.30 32.21
C LEU A 147 -5.10 -13.00 32.64
N HIS A 148 -5.18 -12.68 33.92
CA HIS A 148 -4.52 -11.51 34.48
C HIS A 148 -3.00 -11.72 34.59
N ARG A 149 -2.22 -10.63 34.60
CA ARG A 149 -0.75 -10.63 34.77
C ARG A 149 -0.25 -11.41 35.97
N ASN A 150 -1.08 -11.65 36.98
CA ASN A 150 -0.76 -12.49 38.14
C ASN A 150 -0.88 -14.01 37.87
N GLY A 151 -1.19 -14.42 36.63
CA GLY A 151 -1.36 -15.82 36.24
C GLY A 151 -2.70 -16.44 36.62
N THR A 152 -3.69 -15.65 37.04
CA THR A 152 -5.03 -16.12 37.43
C THR A 152 -6.12 -15.48 36.58
N LYS A 153 -7.36 -15.98 36.67
CA LYS A 153 -8.52 -15.35 36.01
C LYS A 153 -8.98 -14.06 36.68
N TYR A 154 -8.38 -13.67 37.80
CA TYR A 154 -8.83 -12.54 38.62
C TYR A 154 -7.70 -11.51 38.76
N GLY A 155 -8.07 -10.23 38.66
CA GLY A 155 -7.17 -9.12 38.90
C GLY A 155 -6.75 -9.02 40.36
N TYR A 156 -5.84 -8.09 40.66
CA TYR A 156 -5.46 -7.80 42.06
C TYR A 156 -6.64 -7.31 42.91
N ASN A 157 -7.69 -6.79 42.28
CA ASN A 157 -8.95 -6.40 42.90
C ASN A 157 -9.90 -7.59 43.20
N GLY A 158 -9.54 -8.82 42.79
CA GLY A 158 -10.35 -10.01 43.01
C GLY A 158 -11.46 -10.26 41.98
N PHE A 159 -11.54 -9.46 40.91
CA PHE A 159 -12.56 -9.58 39.87
C PHE A 159 -11.93 -10.05 38.55
N ASP A 160 -12.68 -10.77 37.73
CA ASP A 160 -12.27 -11.21 36.39
C ASP A 160 -12.35 -10.08 35.35
N LYS A 161 -12.01 -10.37 34.09
CA LYS A 161 -12.04 -9.38 33.00
C LYS A 161 -13.43 -8.76 32.78
N ASP A 162 -14.48 -9.52 33.10
CA ASP A 162 -15.88 -9.13 32.94
C ASP A 162 -16.38 -8.37 34.18
N GLY A 163 -15.59 -8.33 35.26
CA GLY A 163 -15.90 -7.62 36.49
C GLY A 163 -16.54 -8.47 37.58
N TYR A 164 -16.46 -9.80 37.51
CA TYR A 164 -17.06 -10.72 38.49
C TYR A 164 -16.01 -11.41 39.37
N ASP A 165 -16.30 -11.53 40.65
CA ASP A 165 -15.47 -12.23 41.61
C ASP A 165 -15.51 -13.76 41.40
N LYS A 166 -14.76 -14.49 42.24
CA LYS A 166 -14.71 -15.96 42.21
C LYS A 166 -16.06 -16.63 42.50
N ASP A 167 -16.97 -15.94 43.17
CA ASP A 167 -18.30 -16.43 43.52
C ASP A 167 -19.34 -16.03 42.45
N GLY A 168 -18.92 -15.30 41.40
CA GLY A 168 -19.74 -14.90 40.27
C GLY A 168 -20.48 -13.58 40.47
N TYR A 169 -20.06 -12.73 41.41
CA TYR A 169 -20.71 -11.46 41.73
C TYR A 169 -19.85 -10.26 41.36
N ASP A 170 -20.47 -9.20 40.85
CA ASP A 170 -19.82 -7.93 40.56
C ASP A 170 -19.49 -7.13 41.83
N HIS A 171 -18.92 -5.93 41.68
CA HIS A 171 -18.58 -5.08 42.83
C HIS A 171 -19.81 -4.50 43.56
N TYR A 172 -21.01 -4.64 43.00
CA TYR A 172 -22.28 -4.32 43.65
C TYR A 172 -22.92 -5.54 44.34
N GLY A 173 -22.33 -6.73 44.19
CA GLY A 173 -22.84 -7.97 44.75
C GLY A 173 -23.95 -8.62 43.91
N CYS A 174 -24.00 -8.33 42.61
CA CYS A 174 -24.97 -8.86 41.65
C CYS A 174 -24.32 -9.90 40.74
N ASP A 175 -25.02 -10.99 40.45
CA ASP A 175 -24.55 -12.02 39.53
C ASP A 175 -24.66 -11.58 38.05
N ARG A 176 -24.29 -12.47 37.12
CA ARG A 176 -24.37 -12.21 35.67
C ARG A 176 -25.81 -12.04 35.15
N GLU A 177 -26.82 -12.42 35.93
CA GLU A 177 -28.24 -12.22 35.64
C GLU A 177 -28.83 -10.98 36.34
N GLY A 178 -28.02 -10.25 37.12
CA GLY A 178 -28.44 -9.09 37.89
C GLY A 178 -29.17 -9.43 39.19
N GLN A 179 -28.96 -10.61 39.76
CA GLN A 179 -29.53 -11.03 41.04
C GLN A 179 -28.52 -10.84 42.18
N ASP A 180 -28.98 -10.35 43.33
CA ASP A 180 -28.16 -10.30 44.53
C ASP A 180 -27.86 -11.70 45.10
N LYS A 181 -27.05 -11.77 46.16
CA LYS A 181 -26.74 -13.04 46.85
C LYS A 181 -27.98 -13.76 47.44
N LYS A 182 -29.15 -13.13 47.45
CA LYS A 182 -30.43 -13.68 47.91
C LYS A 182 -31.35 -14.09 46.74
N GLY A 183 -30.91 -13.94 45.50
CA GLY A 183 -31.70 -14.25 44.29
C GLY A 183 -32.73 -13.18 43.93
N LEU A 184 -32.63 -11.97 44.49
CA LEU A 184 -33.51 -10.86 44.16
C LEU A 184 -32.88 -10.02 43.05
N LYS A 185 -33.64 -9.74 41.99
CA LYS A 185 -33.19 -8.79 40.96
C LYS A 185 -32.96 -7.42 41.58
N THR A 186 -31.73 -6.95 41.52
CA THR A 186 -31.38 -5.58 41.90
C THR A 186 -31.92 -4.62 40.83
N ARG A 187 -32.47 -3.50 41.29
CA ARG A 187 -33.22 -2.54 40.46
C ARG A 187 -32.30 -1.50 39.82
#